data_AF-X1HXT1-F1
#
_entry.id   AF-X1HXT1-F1
#
_cell.length_a   1.000
_cell.length_b   1.000
_cell.length_c   1.000
_cell.angle_alpha   90.00
_cell.angle_beta   90.00
_cell.angle_gamma   90.00
#
_symmetry.space_group_name_H-M   'P 1'
#
loop_
_entity.id
_entity.type
_entity.pdbx_description
1 polymer ?
#
loop_
_entity_poly.entity_id
_entity_poly.type
_entity_poly.pdbx_seq_one_letter_code
_entity_poly.pdbx_strand_id
1 'polypeptide(L)'
;MGAVDMKREKLRISYEMLDQVNDYLLKKNNAVIEKLLEIIEKYGGPEKINKLARINGSLEVLMDKLKDKRPEYIENLEWLIEQRDTRKFISMDEYKNRVGPCSNMINESFKVTLEISSLHYFQWLITQAKHAVEHGELMPGRFIRVRFMKEQEEDGDLLGVISAMKILGASWVEALDTRGTDGSNIHLGGPETITGYFDGVGQPNKYPYKWVDEYLYYYTNYGVKQVLNLNGGTVLAGYILYKLGIDTEFKISVFMGNDNPLNVL
;
A
#
# COMPACT_ATOMS: atom_id res chain seq x y z
N MET A 1 44.55 5.64 10.31
CA MET A 1 43.60 5.21 9.26
C MET A 1 43.94 5.98 8.00
N GLY A 2 44.66 5.35 7.07
CA GLY A 2 45.02 5.96 5.79
C GLY A 2 43.76 6.28 4.99
N ALA A 3 43.69 7.49 4.46
CA ALA A 3 42.56 7.96 3.66
C ALA A 3 42.38 7.01 2.47
N VAL A 4 41.19 6.43 2.38
CA VAL A 4 40.74 5.75 1.17
C VAL A 4 40.49 6.84 0.13
N ASP A 5 41.54 7.25 -0.59
CA ASP A 5 41.47 8.11 -1.77
C ASP A 5 40.94 7.29 -2.96
N MET A 6 39.76 6.69 -2.76
CA MET A 6 38.99 6.11 -3.86
C MET A 6 38.39 7.28 -4.65
N LYS A 7 38.73 7.36 -5.95
CA LYS A 7 38.24 8.39 -6.87
C LYS A 7 36.71 8.39 -6.92
N ARG A 8 36.07 9.20 -6.07
CA ARG A 8 34.60 9.39 -6.01
C ARG A 8 33.99 9.76 -7.36
N GLU A 9 34.77 10.42 -8.22
CA GLU A 9 34.39 10.69 -9.62
C GLU A 9 33.98 9.45 -10.41
N LYS A 10 34.46 8.25 -10.06
CA LYS A 10 34.03 6.99 -10.70
C LYS A 10 32.57 6.61 -10.40
N LEU A 11 31.94 7.22 -9.39
CA LEU A 11 30.52 7.01 -9.08
C LEU A 11 29.59 7.87 -9.95
N ARG A 12 30.12 8.81 -10.72
CA ARG A 12 29.33 9.65 -11.62
C ARG A 12 28.73 8.80 -12.75
N ILE A 13 27.41 8.76 -12.84
CA ILE A 13 26.71 8.20 -14.00
C ILE A 13 26.83 9.22 -15.13
N SER A 14 27.35 8.82 -16.29
CA SER A 14 27.56 9.72 -17.42
C SER A 14 26.25 10.05 -18.14
N TYR A 15 26.20 11.17 -18.84
CA TYR A 15 25.03 11.55 -19.64
C TYR A 15 24.75 10.53 -20.74
N GLU A 16 25.79 9.97 -21.35
CA GLU A 16 25.64 8.94 -22.37
C GLU A 16 24.97 7.67 -21.82
N MET A 17 25.22 7.31 -20.56
CA MET A 17 24.54 6.18 -19.91
C MET A 17 23.06 6.50 -19.63
N LEU A 18 22.76 7.73 -19.21
CA LEU A 18 21.38 8.18 -19.04
C LEU A 18 20.63 8.21 -20.36
N ASP A 19 21.27 8.64 -21.44
CA ASP A 19 20.72 8.64 -22.79
C ASP A 19 20.42 7.21 -23.25
N GLN A 20 21.30 6.24 -22.99
CA GLN A 20 21.03 4.83 -23.31
C GLN A 20 19.82 4.26 -22.55
N VAL A 21 19.63 4.65 -21.29
CA VAL A 21 18.43 4.27 -20.51
C VAL A 21 17.17 4.89 -21.12
N ASN A 22 17.23 6.18 -21.48
CA ASN A 22 16.11 6.87 -22.13
C ASN A 22 15.78 6.22 -23.49
N ASP A 23 16.79 5.96 -24.31
CA ASP A 23 16.64 5.32 -25.62
C ASP A 23 15.97 3.95 -25.49
N TYR A 24 16.33 3.16 -24.48
CA TYR A 24 15.67 1.89 -24.22
C TYR A 24 14.19 2.10 -23.84
N LEU A 25 13.91 2.96 -22.85
CA LEU A 25 12.55 3.20 -22.36
C LEU A 25 11.63 3.80 -23.43
N LEU A 26 12.16 4.62 -24.33
CA LEU A 26 11.44 5.30 -25.41
C LEU A 26 11.44 4.52 -26.74
N LYS A 27 12.14 3.39 -26.81
CA LYS A 27 12.22 2.56 -28.02
C LYS A 27 10.82 2.10 -28.45
N LYS A 28 10.46 2.38 -29.71
CA LYS A 28 9.25 1.81 -30.33
C LYS A 28 9.29 0.28 -30.28
N ASN A 29 8.17 -0.36 -29.94
CA ASN A 29 8.07 -1.81 -29.78
C ASN A 29 8.95 -2.36 -28.63
N ASN A 30 9.09 -1.61 -27.54
CA ASN A 30 9.72 -2.12 -26.33
C ASN A 30 8.77 -3.11 -25.63
N ALA A 31 9.01 -4.41 -25.76
CA ALA A 31 8.15 -5.45 -25.20
C ALA A 31 7.89 -5.35 -23.68
N VAL A 32 8.77 -4.67 -22.93
CA VAL A 32 8.58 -4.42 -21.50
C VAL A 32 7.63 -3.25 -21.25
N ILE A 33 7.83 -2.14 -21.95
CA ILE A 33 7.05 -0.91 -21.75
C ILE A 33 5.70 -0.98 -22.47
N GLU A 34 5.64 -1.49 -23.69
CA GLU A 34 4.41 -1.58 -24.49
C GLU A 34 3.31 -2.34 -23.73
N LYS A 35 3.67 -3.46 -23.09
CA LYS A 35 2.71 -4.24 -22.31
C LYS A 35 2.17 -3.48 -21.09
N LEU A 36 2.98 -2.63 -20.48
CA LEU A 36 2.53 -1.77 -19.39
C LEU A 36 1.56 -0.70 -19.91
N LEU A 37 1.89 -0.07 -21.05
CA LEU A 37 1.03 0.92 -21.70
C LEU A 37 -0.29 0.32 -22.16
N GLU A 38 -0.29 -0.90 -22.74
CA GLU A 38 -1.50 -1.64 -23.11
C GLU A 38 -2.46 -1.83 -21.93
N ILE A 39 -1.92 -2.15 -20.75
CA ILE A 39 -2.73 -2.28 -19.53
C ILE A 39 -3.29 -0.92 -19.10
N ILE A 40 -2.49 0.15 -19.13
CA ILE A 40 -2.95 1.50 -18.78
C ILE A 40 -4.07 1.97 -19.74
N GLU A 41 -3.89 1.73 -21.04
CA GLU A 41 -4.88 2.04 -22.07
C GLU A 41 -6.15 1.21 -21.94
N LYS A 42 -6.06 -0.06 -21.50
CA LYS A 42 -7.24 -0.88 -21.15
C LYS A 42 -8.13 -0.19 -20.10
N TYR A 43 -7.54 0.55 -19.14
CA TYR A 43 -8.30 1.36 -18.17
C TYR A 43 -8.62 2.79 -18.66
N GLY A 44 -8.16 3.15 -19.86
CA GLY A 44 -8.44 4.40 -20.56
C GLY A 44 -7.53 5.57 -20.18
N GLY A 45 -6.30 5.28 -19.76
CA GLY A 45 -5.24 6.26 -19.57
C GLY A 45 -5.21 6.91 -18.17
N PRO A 46 -4.10 7.57 -17.80
CA PRO A 46 -3.85 8.08 -16.45
C PRO A 46 -4.95 9.03 -15.90
N GLU A 47 -5.44 9.95 -16.72
CA GLU A 47 -6.47 10.90 -16.30
C GLU A 47 -7.79 10.21 -15.92
N LYS A 48 -8.24 9.27 -16.76
CA LYS A 48 -9.47 8.51 -16.50
C LYS A 48 -9.30 7.59 -15.31
N ILE A 49 -8.15 6.91 -15.20
CA ILE A 49 -7.80 6.05 -14.06
C ILE A 49 -7.94 6.82 -12.75
N ASN A 50 -7.27 7.98 -12.64
CA ASN A 50 -7.31 8.81 -11.42
C ASN A 50 -8.71 9.37 -11.16
N LYS A 51 -9.46 9.75 -12.21
CA LYS A 51 -10.83 10.23 -12.07
C LYS A 51 -11.75 9.14 -11.51
N LEU A 52 -11.67 7.92 -12.04
CA LEU A 52 -12.45 6.78 -11.56
C LEU A 52 -12.09 6.44 -10.11
N ALA A 53 -10.80 6.42 -9.77
CA ALA A 53 -10.35 6.15 -8.42
C ALA A 53 -10.90 7.16 -7.39
N ARG A 54 -10.91 8.47 -7.73
CA ARG A 54 -11.49 9.51 -6.86
C ARG A 54 -12.99 9.36 -6.68
N ILE A 55 -13.73 9.08 -7.75
CA ILE A 55 -15.19 8.96 -7.71
C ILE A 55 -15.59 7.66 -6.98
N ASN A 56 -15.06 6.53 -7.42
CA ASN A 56 -15.47 5.22 -6.91
C ASN A 56 -14.89 4.93 -5.51
N GLY A 57 -13.84 5.65 -5.13
CA GLY A 57 -13.31 5.65 -3.77
C GLY A 57 -13.88 6.75 -2.88
N SER A 58 -14.94 7.46 -3.26
CA SER A 58 -15.60 8.41 -2.34
C SER A 58 -16.32 7.63 -1.22
N LEU A 59 -16.42 8.22 -0.02
CA LEU A 59 -17.07 7.54 1.10
C LEU A 59 -18.53 7.23 0.76
N GLU A 60 -19.22 8.13 0.08
CA GLU A 60 -20.61 7.99 -0.35
C GLU A 60 -20.79 6.79 -1.27
N VAL A 61 -19.96 6.68 -2.32
CA VAL A 61 -20.04 5.58 -3.28
C VAL A 61 -19.70 4.24 -2.62
N LEU A 62 -18.71 4.22 -1.73
CA LEU A 62 -18.33 3.00 -1.00
C LEU A 62 -19.42 2.55 -0.04
N MET A 63 -20.03 3.48 0.70
CA MET A 63 -21.15 3.21 1.60
C MET A 63 -22.36 2.70 0.83
N ASP A 64 -22.67 3.27 -0.34
CA ASP A 64 -23.77 2.81 -1.18
C ASP A 64 -23.54 1.39 -1.71
N LYS A 65 -22.34 1.08 -2.22
CA LYS A 65 -21.98 -0.30 -2.59
C LYS A 65 -22.07 -1.28 -1.41
N LEU A 66 -21.70 -0.81 -0.21
CA LEU A 66 -21.70 -1.64 0.99
C LEU A 66 -23.10 -1.98 1.49
N LYS A 67 -24.09 -1.09 1.32
CA LYS A 67 -25.50 -1.37 1.67
C LYS A 67 -26.02 -2.60 0.96
N ASP A 68 -25.69 -2.77 -0.31
CA ASP A 68 -26.10 -3.93 -1.09
C ASP A 68 -25.29 -5.19 -0.75
N LYS A 69 -23.99 -5.01 -0.45
CA LYS A 69 -23.04 -6.12 -0.30
C LYS A 69 -23.03 -6.72 1.11
N ARG A 70 -23.05 -5.86 2.14
CA ARG A 70 -22.86 -6.23 3.56
C ARG A 70 -23.54 -5.19 4.48
N PRO A 71 -24.88 -5.10 4.46
CA PRO A 71 -25.63 -4.04 5.16
C PRO A 71 -25.37 -3.99 6.66
N GLU A 72 -25.00 -5.10 7.31
CA GLU A 72 -24.68 -5.12 8.74
C GLU A 72 -23.43 -4.30 9.13
N TYR A 73 -22.60 -3.90 8.15
CA TYR A 73 -21.44 -3.06 8.41
C TYR A 73 -21.80 -1.58 8.46
N ILE A 74 -22.96 -1.19 7.92
CA ILE A 74 -23.40 0.22 7.88
C ILE A 74 -23.57 0.78 9.28
N GLU A 75 -24.25 0.06 10.18
CA GLU A 75 -24.44 0.50 11.57
C GLU A 75 -23.10 0.72 12.29
N ASN A 76 -22.11 -0.14 12.03
CA ASN A 76 -20.77 0.00 12.61
C ASN A 76 -20.03 1.25 12.07
N LEU A 77 -20.23 1.59 10.80
CA LEU A 77 -19.63 2.78 10.19
C LEU A 77 -20.33 4.07 10.64
N GLU A 78 -21.65 4.05 10.78
CA GLU A 78 -22.43 5.15 11.36
C GLU A 78 -22.00 5.41 12.81
N TRP A 79 -21.79 4.35 13.59
CA TRP A 79 -21.23 4.46 14.94
C TRP A 79 -19.84 5.10 14.94
N LEU A 80 -18.95 4.71 14.01
CA LEU A 80 -17.62 5.34 13.88
C LEU A 80 -17.70 6.83 13.54
N ILE A 81 -18.63 7.22 12.66
CA ILE A 81 -18.89 8.63 12.32
C ILE A 81 -19.32 9.39 13.58
N GLU A 82 -20.27 8.85 14.35
CA GLU A 82 -20.72 9.45 15.59
C GLU A 82 -19.58 9.62 16.60
N GLN A 83 -18.75 8.58 16.81
CA GLN A 83 -17.63 8.65 17.75
C GLN A 83 -16.59 9.70 17.32
N ARG A 84 -16.32 9.82 16.02
CA ARG A 84 -15.43 10.86 15.48
C ARG A 84 -16.02 12.25 15.69
N ASP A 85 -17.27 12.45 15.30
CA ASP A 85 -17.91 13.77 15.30
C ASP A 85 -18.16 14.29 16.73
N THR A 86 -18.41 13.38 17.67
CA THR A 86 -18.51 13.68 19.10
C THR A 86 -17.17 13.68 19.84
N ARG A 87 -16.04 13.54 19.11
CA ARG A 87 -14.66 13.56 19.62
C ARG A 87 -14.42 12.58 20.77
N LYS A 88 -14.89 11.34 20.62
CA LYS A 88 -14.76 10.27 21.62
C LYS A 88 -13.41 9.59 21.63
N PHE A 89 -12.70 9.63 20.50
CA PHE A 89 -11.31 9.19 20.44
C PHE A 89 -10.41 10.21 21.16
N ILE A 90 -9.54 9.72 22.04
CA ILE A 90 -8.60 10.56 22.79
C ILE A 90 -7.66 11.30 21.83
N SER A 91 -7.42 12.59 22.09
CA SER A 91 -6.41 13.35 21.36
C SER A 91 -4.99 12.97 21.80
N MET A 92 -3.99 13.27 20.97
CA MET A 92 -2.58 13.04 21.34
C MET A 92 -2.18 13.84 22.60
N ASP A 93 -2.69 15.06 22.77
CA ASP A 93 -2.40 15.90 23.93
C ASP A 93 -3.03 15.33 25.21
N GLU A 94 -4.29 14.89 25.15
CA GLU A 94 -4.95 14.20 26.26
C GLU A 94 -4.24 12.89 26.61
N TYR A 95 -3.79 12.13 25.61
CA TYR A 95 -3.03 10.91 25.83
C TYR A 95 -1.68 11.17 26.52
N LYS A 96 -0.93 12.20 26.08
CA LYS A 96 0.31 12.63 26.73
C LYS A 96 0.10 13.02 28.19
N ASN A 97 -0.97 13.78 28.47
CA ASN A 97 -1.31 14.17 29.83
C ASN A 97 -1.60 12.95 30.72
N ARG A 98 -2.26 11.92 30.15
CA ARG A 98 -2.56 10.68 30.87
C ARG A 98 -1.30 9.84 31.16
N VAL A 99 -0.39 9.68 30.20
CA VAL A 99 0.86 8.91 30.41
C VAL A 99 1.92 9.70 31.20
N GLY A 100 1.70 11.00 31.39
CA GLY A 100 2.50 11.85 32.28
C GLY A 100 3.97 11.92 31.85
N PRO A 101 4.95 11.70 32.75
CA PRO A 101 6.38 11.80 32.44
C PRO A 101 6.87 10.96 31.25
N CYS A 102 6.19 9.85 30.94
CA CYS A 102 6.50 9.00 29.80
C CYS A 102 6.22 9.68 28.45
N SER A 103 5.42 10.76 28.42
CA SER A 103 5.13 11.53 27.21
C SER A 103 6.39 12.07 26.52
N ASN A 104 7.46 12.34 27.29
CA ASN A 104 8.76 12.78 26.75
C ASN A 104 9.44 11.75 25.84
N MET A 105 9.00 10.48 25.86
CA MET A 105 9.52 9.43 24.97
C MET A 105 8.83 9.43 23.60
N ILE A 106 7.73 10.17 23.43
CA ILE A 106 6.99 10.24 22.18
C ILE A 106 7.73 11.15 21.21
N ASN A 107 8.25 10.57 20.13
CA ASN A 107 8.90 11.33 19.07
C ASN A 107 7.89 11.78 18.01
N GLU A 108 7.53 13.06 18.05
CA GLU A 108 6.54 13.68 17.16
C GLU A 108 7.08 14.03 15.77
N SER A 109 8.37 13.80 15.50
CA SER A 109 8.92 13.99 14.14
C SER A 109 8.43 12.92 13.16
N PHE A 110 7.93 11.79 13.66
CA PHE A 110 7.34 10.74 12.82
C PHE A 110 5.87 11.06 12.51
N LYS A 111 5.51 11.01 11.22
CA LYS A 111 4.12 11.24 10.76
C LYS A 111 3.12 10.15 11.18
N VAL A 112 3.61 8.96 11.52
CA VAL A 112 2.81 7.82 11.96
C VAL A 112 3.34 7.37 13.31
N THR A 113 2.53 7.50 14.36
CA THR A 113 2.90 7.10 15.72
C THR A 113 2.58 5.64 16.01
N LEU A 114 1.52 5.09 15.40
CA LEU A 114 1.06 3.73 15.64
C LEU A 114 0.54 3.11 14.33
N GLU A 115 1.05 1.93 14.00
CA GLU A 115 0.66 1.14 12.82
C GLU A 115 0.19 -0.26 13.25
N ILE A 116 -0.94 -0.73 12.71
CA ILE A 116 -1.30 -2.15 12.74
C ILE A 116 -0.74 -2.81 11.48
N SER A 117 0.24 -3.69 11.67
CA SER A 117 0.94 -4.36 10.56
C SER A 117 0.15 -5.49 9.92
N SER A 118 -1.00 -5.85 10.47
CA SER A 118 -1.88 -6.87 9.90
C SER A 118 -3.33 -6.75 10.39
N LEU A 119 -4.18 -6.13 9.57
CA LEU A 119 -5.64 -6.09 9.75
C LEU A 119 -6.29 -6.99 8.71
N HIS A 120 -6.99 -8.05 9.15
CA HIS A 120 -7.62 -9.01 8.25
C HIS A 120 -9.11 -8.74 8.03
N TYR A 121 -9.84 -8.40 9.09
CA TYR A 121 -11.30 -8.34 9.07
C TYR A 121 -11.82 -6.98 9.54
N PHE A 122 -12.90 -6.49 8.92
CA PHE A 122 -13.53 -5.23 9.29
C PHE A 122 -13.94 -5.20 10.78
N GLN A 123 -14.51 -6.29 11.28
CA GLN A 123 -14.98 -6.38 12.66
C GLN A 123 -13.84 -6.21 13.68
N TRP A 124 -12.61 -6.61 13.36
CA TRP A 124 -11.47 -6.40 14.26
C TRP A 124 -11.12 -4.91 14.41
N LEU A 125 -11.27 -4.13 13.34
CA LEU A 125 -11.12 -2.68 13.41
C LEU A 125 -12.17 -2.06 14.32
N ILE A 126 -13.43 -2.49 14.21
CA ILE A 126 -14.50 -2.00 15.08
C ILE A 126 -14.26 -2.36 16.55
N THR A 127 -13.82 -3.58 16.84
CA THR A 127 -13.43 -3.99 18.19
C THR A 127 -12.30 -3.12 18.73
N GLN A 128 -11.26 -2.84 17.93
CA GLN A 128 -10.17 -1.94 18.31
C GLN A 128 -10.67 -0.52 18.58
N ALA A 129 -11.58 0.00 17.73
CA ALA A 129 -12.15 1.34 17.90
C ALA A 129 -12.96 1.46 19.19
N LYS A 130 -13.81 0.46 19.49
CA LYS A 130 -14.56 0.38 20.76
C LYS A 130 -13.62 0.32 21.96
N HIS A 131 -12.60 -0.54 21.89
CA HIS A 131 -11.58 -0.65 22.94
C HIS A 131 -10.88 0.68 23.19
N ALA A 132 -10.44 1.35 22.14
CA ALA A 132 -9.73 2.63 22.23
C ALA A 132 -10.59 3.74 22.85
N VAL A 133 -11.87 3.81 22.49
CA VAL A 133 -12.82 4.76 23.09
C VAL A 133 -13.06 4.43 24.57
N GLU A 134 -13.34 3.18 24.90
CA GLU A 134 -13.63 2.73 26.27
C GLU A 134 -12.44 2.95 27.21
N HIS A 135 -11.24 2.62 26.75
CA HIS A 135 -10.03 2.63 27.55
C HIS A 135 -9.23 3.91 27.40
N GLY A 136 -9.66 4.88 26.57
CA GLY A 136 -8.96 6.13 26.27
C GLY A 136 -7.57 5.92 25.68
N GLU A 137 -7.44 4.99 24.73
CA GLU A 137 -6.20 4.67 24.02
C GLU A 137 -6.15 5.36 22.65
N LEU A 138 -4.95 5.54 22.12
CA LEU A 138 -4.77 6.07 20.77
C LEU A 138 -5.24 5.05 19.72
N MET A 139 -6.06 5.51 18.78
CA MET A 139 -6.32 4.74 17.56
C MET A 139 -5.09 4.74 16.64
N PRO A 140 -4.73 3.61 16.02
CA PRO A 140 -3.69 3.57 14.99
C PRO A 140 -4.04 4.49 13.82
N GLY A 141 -3.03 5.21 13.32
CA GLY A 141 -3.16 6.09 12.14
C GLY A 141 -2.77 5.42 10.83
N ARG A 142 -2.26 4.18 10.89
CA ARG A 142 -1.84 3.41 9.74
C ARG A 142 -2.16 1.93 9.87
N PHE A 143 -2.59 1.31 8.79
CA PHE A 143 -2.96 -0.10 8.75
C PHE A 143 -2.36 -0.79 7.53
N ILE A 144 -1.87 -2.01 7.70
CA ILE A 144 -1.53 -2.89 6.58
C ILE A 144 -2.53 -4.03 6.56
N ARG A 145 -3.03 -4.35 5.38
CA ARG A 145 -3.96 -5.44 5.15
C ARG A 145 -3.31 -6.45 4.25
N VAL A 146 -3.23 -7.69 4.75
CA VAL A 146 -2.48 -8.77 4.09
C VAL A 146 -3.38 -9.94 3.69
N ARG A 147 -4.69 -9.82 3.86
CA ARG A 147 -5.67 -10.80 3.37
C ARG A 147 -5.82 -10.70 1.84
N PHE A 148 -6.22 -11.78 1.17
CA PHE A 148 -6.42 -11.73 -0.28
C PHE A 148 -7.51 -10.73 -0.65
N MET A 149 -7.21 -9.82 -1.58
CA MET A 149 -8.09 -8.74 -1.99
C MET A 149 -9.40 -9.27 -2.59
N LYS A 150 -9.35 -10.37 -3.34
CA LYS A 150 -10.55 -11.00 -3.90
C LYS A 150 -11.52 -11.48 -2.82
N GLU A 151 -11.01 -12.08 -1.75
CA GLU A 151 -11.85 -12.51 -0.63
C GLU A 151 -12.48 -11.30 0.07
N GLN A 152 -11.69 -10.26 0.30
CA GLN A 152 -12.16 -9.03 0.94
C GLN A 152 -13.23 -8.31 0.09
N GLU A 153 -13.10 -8.34 -1.24
CA GLU A 153 -14.10 -7.83 -2.17
C GLU A 153 -15.37 -8.68 -2.16
N GLU A 154 -15.21 -10.01 -2.11
CA GLU A 154 -16.31 -10.97 -2.13
C GLU A 154 -17.17 -10.90 -0.87
N ASP A 155 -16.58 -10.75 0.31
CA ASP A 155 -17.32 -10.72 1.57
C ASP A 155 -17.71 -9.30 2.04
N GLY A 156 -17.24 -8.25 1.35
CA GLY A 156 -17.55 -6.86 1.65
C GLY A 156 -16.60 -6.18 2.64
N ASP A 157 -15.59 -6.90 3.17
CA ASP A 157 -14.58 -6.33 4.07
C ASP A 157 -13.78 -5.21 3.40
N LEU A 158 -13.53 -5.30 2.08
CA LEU A 158 -12.81 -4.26 1.35
C LEU A 158 -13.55 -2.92 1.45
N LEU A 159 -14.85 -2.92 1.17
CA LEU A 159 -15.71 -1.73 1.26
C LEU A 159 -15.82 -1.22 2.70
N GLY A 160 -16.05 -2.12 3.66
CA GLY A 160 -16.19 -1.76 5.07
C GLY A 160 -14.92 -1.10 5.62
N VAL A 161 -13.76 -1.69 5.36
CA VAL A 161 -12.49 -1.16 5.87
C VAL A 161 -12.07 0.12 5.16
N ILE A 162 -12.16 0.23 3.82
CA ILE A 162 -11.83 1.50 3.14
C ILE A 162 -12.71 2.64 3.68
N SER A 163 -13.99 2.38 3.90
CA SER A 163 -14.92 3.36 4.47
C SER A 163 -14.51 3.76 5.88
N ALA A 164 -14.17 2.80 6.75
CA ALA A 164 -13.67 3.08 8.10
C ALA A 164 -12.38 3.89 8.10
N MET A 165 -11.42 3.56 7.23
CA MET A 165 -10.16 4.31 7.11
C MET A 165 -10.42 5.77 6.73
N LYS A 166 -11.36 6.02 5.81
CA LYS A 166 -11.77 7.38 5.42
C LYS A 166 -12.45 8.12 6.56
N ILE A 167 -13.33 7.45 7.30
CA ILE A 167 -14.00 8.05 8.47
C ILE A 167 -12.96 8.45 9.52
N LEU A 168 -12.02 7.54 9.84
CA LEU A 168 -10.98 7.74 10.85
C LEU A 168 -9.85 8.69 10.38
N GLY A 169 -9.76 8.98 9.07
CA GLY A 169 -8.63 9.71 8.51
C GLY A 169 -7.31 8.93 8.55
N ALA A 170 -7.38 7.59 8.62
CA ALA A 170 -6.22 6.72 8.69
C ALA A 170 -5.69 6.36 7.30
N SER A 171 -4.38 6.15 7.19
CA SER A 171 -3.77 5.57 5.99
C SER A 171 -3.83 4.05 6.03
N TRP A 172 -3.99 3.41 4.88
CA TRP A 172 -3.93 1.95 4.79
C TRP A 172 -3.19 1.51 3.55
N VAL A 173 -2.65 0.29 3.61
CA VAL A 173 -1.95 -0.38 2.52
C VAL A 173 -2.59 -1.74 2.30
N GLU A 174 -2.97 -2.04 1.07
CA GLU A 174 -3.50 -3.36 0.69
C GLU A 174 -2.40 -4.24 0.08
N ALA A 175 -2.40 -5.54 0.37
CA ALA A 175 -1.54 -6.49 -0.31
C ALA A 175 -2.30 -7.17 -1.45
N LEU A 176 -1.87 -6.92 -2.69
CA LEU A 176 -2.45 -7.55 -3.88
C LEU A 176 -2.22 -9.07 -3.89
N ASP A 177 -3.09 -9.82 -4.57
CA ASP A 177 -3.03 -11.28 -4.64
C ASP A 177 -1.84 -11.74 -5.50
N THR A 178 -1.48 -10.96 -6.51
CA THR A 178 -0.32 -11.17 -7.41
C THR A 178 1.04 -10.85 -6.77
N ARG A 179 1.18 -11.17 -5.48
CA ARG A 179 2.36 -10.94 -4.65
C ARG A 179 3.35 -12.12 -4.60
N GLY A 180 3.13 -13.17 -5.40
CA GLY A 180 4.03 -14.33 -5.50
C GLY A 180 3.73 -15.44 -4.48
N THR A 181 3.02 -15.14 -3.39
CA THR A 181 2.60 -16.14 -2.39
C THR A 181 1.29 -16.85 -2.76
N ASP A 182 0.77 -16.61 -3.95
CA ASP A 182 -0.40 -17.26 -4.57
C ASP A 182 -0.06 -18.64 -5.19
N GLY A 183 1.08 -19.22 -4.83
CA GLY A 183 1.60 -20.46 -5.43
C GLY A 183 2.37 -20.25 -6.73
N SER A 184 2.59 -19.01 -7.14
CA SER A 184 3.30 -18.68 -8.37
C SER A 184 4.81 -18.48 -8.23
N ASN A 185 5.27 -18.28 -7.00
CA ASN A 185 6.69 -18.18 -6.73
C ASN A 185 7.33 -19.55 -6.95
N ILE A 186 8.08 -19.66 -8.04
CA ILE A 186 8.88 -20.84 -8.39
C ILE A 186 9.94 -21.17 -7.32
N HIS A 187 10.24 -20.20 -6.43
CA HIS A 187 11.10 -20.34 -5.27
C HIS A 187 10.34 -20.61 -3.96
N LEU A 188 9.06 -20.97 -3.97
CA LEU A 188 8.34 -21.48 -2.80
C LEU A 188 7.85 -22.91 -3.10
N GLY A 189 8.55 -23.94 -2.58
CA GLY A 189 8.22 -25.33 -2.91
C GLY A 189 8.94 -26.45 -2.15
N GLY A 190 9.74 -26.17 -1.11
CA GLY A 190 10.44 -27.19 -0.32
C GLY A 190 11.64 -26.67 0.51
N PRO A 191 12.36 -27.56 1.24
CA PRO A 191 13.52 -27.20 2.06
C PRO A 191 14.69 -26.59 1.27
N GLU A 192 14.75 -26.87 -0.03
CA GLU A 192 15.67 -26.28 -1.01
C GLU A 192 15.35 -24.80 -1.31
N THR A 193 14.14 -24.35 -0.96
CA THR A 193 13.61 -23.00 -1.24
C THR A 193 13.62 -22.08 -0.02
N ILE A 194 14.65 -22.25 0.82
CA ILE A 194 15.08 -21.29 1.87
C ILE A 194 15.51 -19.94 1.27
N THR A 195 15.75 -19.85 -0.05
CA THR A 195 16.27 -18.65 -0.71
C THR A 195 15.25 -17.51 -0.88
N GLY A 196 13.95 -17.75 -0.75
CA GLY A 196 12.94 -16.67 -0.68
C GLY A 196 13.00 -15.85 0.62
N TYR A 197 13.82 -16.28 1.60
CA TYR A 197 13.99 -15.59 2.88
C TYR A 197 15.08 -14.52 2.85
N PHE A 198 15.97 -14.51 1.86
CA PHE A 198 17.16 -13.64 1.83
C PHE A 198 17.11 -12.49 0.81
N ASP A 199 16.18 -12.49 -0.15
CA ASP A 199 16.12 -11.45 -1.20
C ASP A 199 14.68 -11.14 -1.69
N GLY A 200 13.67 -11.43 -0.85
CA GLY A 200 12.27 -11.16 -1.14
C GLY A 200 11.50 -12.26 -1.88
N VAL A 201 10.26 -11.94 -2.26
CA VAL A 201 9.34 -12.90 -2.89
C VAL A 201 9.56 -12.90 -4.40
N GLY A 202 10.05 -14.02 -4.92
CA GLY A 202 10.22 -14.24 -6.35
C GLY A 202 8.90 -14.28 -7.12
N GLN A 203 8.92 -13.79 -8.35
CA GLN A 203 7.76 -13.75 -9.23
C GLN A 203 8.16 -14.03 -10.69
N PRO A 204 7.38 -14.81 -11.46
CA PRO A 204 7.61 -15.00 -12.89
C PRO A 204 7.54 -13.68 -13.68
N ASN A 205 8.23 -13.58 -14.82
CA ASN A 205 8.31 -12.35 -15.65
C ASN A 205 6.96 -11.69 -16.01
N LYS A 206 5.84 -12.44 -15.97
CA LYS A 206 4.51 -11.91 -16.28
C LYS A 206 3.82 -11.23 -15.08
N TYR A 207 4.32 -11.45 -13.87
CA TYR A 207 3.67 -11.00 -12.63
C TYR A 207 3.65 -9.48 -12.44
N PRO A 208 4.70 -8.71 -12.76
CA PRO A 208 4.60 -7.26 -12.69
C PRO A 208 3.43 -6.70 -13.49
N TYR A 209 3.14 -7.27 -14.67
CA TYR A 209 1.99 -6.87 -15.48
C TYR A 209 0.65 -7.31 -14.88
N LYS A 210 0.57 -8.51 -14.30
CA LYS A 210 -0.63 -8.96 -13.56
C LYS A 210 -0.89 -8.07 -12.34
N TRP A 211 0.18 -7.68 -11.65
CA TRP A 211 0.15 -6.78 -10.50
C TRP A 211 -0.34 -5.40 -10.90
N VAL A 212 0.10 -4.84 -12.04
CA VAL A 212 -0.43 -3.57 -12.54
C VAL A 212 -1.91 -3.70 -12.91
N ASP A 213 -2.30 -4.77 -13.61
CA ASP A 213 -3.70 -4.98 -13.98
C ASP A 213 -4.61 -5.12 -12.74
N GLU A 214 -4.18 -5.90 -11.75
CA GLU A 214 -4.87 -6.06 -10.48
C GLU A 214 -4.92 -4.75 -9.68
N TYR A 215 -3.79 -4.02 -9.61
CA TYR A 215 -3.73 -2.73 -8.94
C TYR A 215 -4.73 -1.74 -9.55
N LEU A 216 -4.72 -1.60 -10.88
CA LEU A 216 -5.60 -0.67 -11.57
C LEU A 216 -7.07 -1.07 -11.42
N TYR A 217 -7.38 -2.36 -11.35
CA TYR A 217 -8.72 -2.83 -11.01
C TYR A 217 -9.18 -2.27 -9.65
N TYR A 218 -8.43 -2.50 -8.56
CA TYR A 218 -8.85 -2.04 -7.24
C TYR A 218 -8.75 -0.53 -7.07
N TYR A 219 -7.75 0.11 -7.69
CA TYR A 219 -7.60 1.55 -7.68
C TYR A 219 -8.79 2.24 -8.35
N THR A 220 -9.18 1.79 -9.54
CA THR A 220 -10.30 2.41 -10.29
C THR A 220 -11.67 2.07 -9.72
N ASN A 221 -11.87 0.91 -9.08
CA ASN A 221 -13.19 0.49 -8.57
C ASN A 221 -13.45 0.87 -7.11
N TYR A 222 -12.39 1.05 -6.31
CA TYR A 222 -12.50 1.25 -4.86
C TYR A 222 -11.61 2.39 -4.33
N GLY A 223 -10.75 2.98 -5.16
CA GLY A 223 -9.82 4.02 -4.72
C GLY A 223 -8.67 3.50 -3.84
N VAL A 224 -8.28 2.22 -3.98
CA VAL A 224 -7.15 1.62 -3.25
C VAL A 224 -5.84 2.24 -3.72
N LYS A 225 -5.40 3.29 -3.01
CA LYS A 225 -4.25 4.10 -3.43
C LYS A 225 -2.91 3.43 -3.13
N GLN A 226 -2.73 2.93 -1.89
CA GLN A 226 -1.47 2.36 -1.42
C GLN A 226 -1.51 0.84 -1.45
N VAL A 227 -0.48 0.22 -2.05
CA VAL A 227 -0.31 -1.24 -2.06
C VAL A 227 1.03 -1.69 -1.50
N LEU A 228 1.07 -2.89 -0.93
CA LEU A 228 2.29 -3.49 -0.40
C LEU A 228 3.11 -4.09 -1.53
N ASN A 229 4.39 -3.73 -1.59
CA ASN A 229 5.30 -4.14 -2.66
C ASN A 229 6.42 -5.04 -2.11
N LEU A 230 6.75 -6.09 -2.84
CA LEU A 230 7.58 -7.22 -2.36
C LEU A 230 8.69 -7.62 -3.34
N ASN A 231 8.73 -7.02 -4.53
CA ASN A 231 9.63 -7.41 -5.62
C ASN A 231 10.10 -6.18 -6.42
N GLY A 232 11.36 -6.17 -6.86
CA GLY A 232 11.93 -5.05 -7.62
C GLY A 232 11.20 -4.74 -8.94
N GLY A 233 10.63 -5.75 -9.61
CA GLY A 233 9.87 -5.55 -10.85
C GLY A 233 8.55 -4.81 -10.63
N THR A 234 7.82 -5.14 -9.57
CA THR A 234 6.59 -4.42 -9.18
C THR A 234 6.88 -3.06 -8.57
N VAL A 235 8.04 -2.87 -7.93
CA VAL A 235 8.52 -1.54 -7.49
C VAL A 235 8.78 -0.63 -8.70
N LEU A 236 9.54 -1.11 -9.68
CA LEU A 236 9.79 -0.35 -10.91
C LEU A 236 8.49 -0.04 -11.65
N ALA A 237 7.57 -1.01 -11.74
CA ALA A 237 6.25 -0.79 -12.34
C ALA A 237 5.50 0.34 -11.62
N GLY A 238 5.47 0.35 -10.28
CA GLY A 238 4.88 1.42 -9.48
C GLY A 238 5.50 2.80 -9.78
N TYR A 239 6.83 2.89 -9.87
CA TYR A 239 7.50 4.14 -10.24
C TYR A 239 7.14 4.61 -11.66
N ILE A 240 7.01 3.70 -12.62
CA ILE A 240 6.60 4.05 -13.98
C ILE A 240 5.15 4.52 -14.02
N LEU A 241 4.22 3.84 -13.32
CA LEU A 241 2.82 4.29 -13.20
C LEU A 241 2.74 5.72 -12.65
N TYR A 242 3.49 5.99 -11.57
CA TYR A 242 3.57 7.34 -10.99
C TYR A 242 4.11 8.36 -11.99
N LYS A 243 5.20 8.04 -12.69
CA LYS A 243 5.81 8.90 -13.70
C LYS A 243 4.88 9.17 -14.90
N LEU A 244 4.04 8.21 -15.25
CA LEU A 244 3.01 8.35 -16.29
C LEU A 244 1.77 9.13 -15.80
N GLY A 245 1.74 9.54 -14.53
CA GLY A 245 0.71 10.41 -13.97
C GLY A 245 -0.43 9.69 -13.27
N ILE A 246 -0.31 8.38 -12.97
CA ILE A 246 -1.25 7.66 -12.12
C ILE A 246 -0.88 7.93 -10.66
N ASP A 247 -1.82 8.37 -9.83
CA ASP A 247 -1.58 8.76 -8.44
C ASP A 247 -1.52 7.52 -7.52
N THR A 248 -0.53 6.67 -7.82
CA THR A 248 -0.21 5.44 -7.10
C THR A 248 0.77 5.69 -5.98
N GLU A 249 0.60 4.94 -4.89
CA GLU A 249 1.52 4.90 -3.76
C GLU A 249 1.78 3.43 -3.41
N PHE A 250 2.93 3.13 -2.84
CA PHE A 250 3.19 1.80 -2.30
C PHE A 250 4.07 1.86 -1.06
N LYS A 251 3.96 0.81 -0.24
CA LYS A 251 4.87 0.56 0.88
C LYS A 251 5.79 -0.60 0.51
N ILE A 252 7.09 -0.43 0.69
CA ILE A 252 8.04 -1.55 0.60
C ILE A 252 7.83 -2.46 1.81
N SER A 253 7.63 -3.75 1.53
CA SER A 253 7.49 -4.76 2.56
C SER A 253 8.84 -5.05 3.22
N VAL A 254 8.80 -5.33 4.53
CA VAL A 254 9.97 -5.81 5.27
C VAL A 254 10.54 -7.11 4.68
N PHE A 255 9.70 -7.92 4.03
CA PHE A 255 10.14 -9.15 3.36
C PHE A 255 11.07 -8.88 2.17
N MET A 256 11.14 -7.65 1.64
CA MET A 256 12.06 -7.30 0.57
C MET A 256 13.52 -7.15 1.05
N GLY A 257 13.77 -7.07 2.37
CA GLY A 257 15.13 -7.04 2.91
C GLY A 257 15.85 -5.69 2.75
N ASN A 258 15.10 -4.59 2.61
CA ASN A 258 15.68 -3.24 2.52
C ASN A 258 16.10 -2.71 3.90
N ASP A 259 17.25 -3.16 4.42
CA ASP A 259 17.72 -2.86 5.77
C ASP A 259 19.05 -2.08 5.85
N ASN A 260 19.61 -1.66 4.72
CA ASN A 260 20.90 -0.99 4.67
C ASN A 260 21.02 0.08 3.56
N PRO A 261 21.93 1.07 3.69
CA PRO A 261 22.07 2.18 2.74
C PRO A 261 22.59 1.80 1.34
N LEU A 262 23.01 0.55 1.13
CA LEU A 262 23.50 0.06 -0.16
C LEU A 262 22.45 -0.76 -0.91
N ASN A 263 21.24 -0.88 -0.36
CA ASN A 263 20.11 -1.40 -1.11
C ASN A 263 19.69 -0.34 -2.15
N VAL A 264 19.68 -0.74 -3.43
CA VAL A 264 19.48 0.16 -4.57
C VAL A 264 18.04 0.12 -5.12
N LEU A 265 17.12 -0.47 -4.37
CA LEU A 265 15.67 -0.46 -4.64
C LEU A 265 14.91 0.40 -3.62
#